data_AF-A0A3C0GCN0-F1
#
_entry.id   AF-A0A3C0GCN0-F1
#
_cell.length_a   1.000
_cell.length_b   1.000
_cell.length_c   1.000
_cell.angle_alpha   90.00
_cell.angle_beta   90.00
_cell.angle_gamma   90.00
#
_symmetry.space_group_name_H-M   'P 1'
#
loop_
_entity.id
_entity.type
_entity.pdbx_description
1 polymer ?
#
loop_
_entity_poly.entity_id
_entity_poly.type
_entity_poly.pdbx_seq_one_letter_code
_entity_poly.pdbx_strand_id
1 'polypeptide(L)' 'MPFQNPSVKLIWTTPNAEEMIVHMARVSAPKNQDNMETAPKLLRYLIKQKHWSPFEMASMCLEINTTK' A
#
# COMPACT_ATOMS: atom_id res chain seq x y z
N MET A 1 -17.06 -28.92 -18.39
CA MET A 1 -15.67 -28.64 -17.93
C MET A 1 -15.77 -28.03 -16.55
N PRO A 2 -15.02 -28.49 -15.54
CA PRO A 2 -15.14 -27.93 -14.20
C PRO A 2 -14.68 -26.47 -14.20
N PHE A 3 -15.49 -25.58 -13.64
CA PHE A 3 -15.05 -24.22 -13.33
C PHE A 3 -13.95 -24.32 -12.26
N GLN A 4 -12.73 -23.94 -12.64
CA GLN A 4 -11.63 -23.82 -11.69
C GLN A 4 -11.79 -22.49 -10.96
N ASN A 5 -11.89 -22.52 -9.63
CA ASN A 5 -11.99 -21.29 -8.85
C ASN A 5 -10.78 -20.39 -9.14
N PRO A 6 -10.99 -19.07 -9.33
CA PRO A 6 -9.87 -18.16 -9.48
C PRO A 6 -9.01 -18.21 -8.22
N SER A 7 -7.69 -18.32 -8.40
CA SER A 7 -6.74 -18.31 -7.30
C SER A 7 -5.83 -17.09 -7.41
N VAL A 8 -5.49 -16.52 -6.25
CA VAL A 8 -4.63 -15.34 -6.14
C VAL A 8 -3.50 -15.66 -5.17
N LYS A 9 -2.27 -15.38 -5.58
CA LYS A 9 -1.07 -15.58 -4.77
C LYS A 9 -0.21 -14.32 -4.78
N LEU A 10 0.23 -13.92 -3.59
CA LEU A 10 1.22 -12.85 -3.45
C LEU A 10 2.60 -13.37 -3.83
N ILE A 11 3.23 -12.76 -4.84
CA ILE A 11 4.57 -13.14 -5.32
C ILE A 11 5.62 -12.24 -4.71
N TRP A 12 5.35 -10.94 -4.65
CA TRP A 12 6.32 -9.95 -4.18
C TRP A 12 5.63 -8.68 -3.70
N THR A 13 6.24 -7.99 -2.73
CA THR A 13 5.83 -6.66 -2.27
C THR A 13 7.05 -5.83 -1.93
N THR A 14 6.93 -4.50 -2.01
CA THR A 14 7.93 -3.62 -1.39
C THR A 14 8.03 -3.93 0.10
N PRO A 15 9.24 -4.23 0.62
CA PRO A 15 9.44 -4.44 2.06
C PRO A 15 9.00 -3.22 2.87
N ASN A 16 8.31 -3.43 3.98
CA ASN A 16 7.84 -2.38 4.89
C ASN A 16 7.11 -1.23 4.18
N ALA A 17 6.31 -1.56 3.16
CA ALA A 17 5.60 -0.58 2.32
C ALA A 17 4.84 0.48 3.12
N GLU A 18 4.17 0.08 4.20
CA GLU A 18 3.40 1.01 5.05
C GLU A 18 4.28 2.06 5.72
N GLU A 19 5.39 1.65 6.35
CA GLU A 19 6.36 2.56 6.97
C GLU A 19 6.91 3.55 5.95
N MET A 20 7.29 3.05 4.77
CA MET A 20 7.79 3.89 3.69
C MET A 20 6.74 4.91 3.21
N ILE A 21 5.48 4.50 3.02
CA ILE A 21 4.40 5.42 2.61
C ILE A 21 4.17 6.50 3.68
N VAL A 22 4.12 6.12 4.96
CA VAL A 22 3.92 7.04 6.08
C VAL A 22 5.08 8.03 6.19
N HIS A 23 6.31 7.55 6.07
CA HIS A 23 7.52 8.37 6.10
C HIS A 23 7.53 9.39 4.95
N MET A 24 7.23 8.95 3.73
CA MET A 24 7.19 9.83 2.55
C MET A 24 6.05 10.84 2.62
N ALA A 25 4.87 10.45 3.11
CA ALA A 25 3.74 11.35 3.33
C ALA A 25 4.03 12.45 4.37
N ARG A 26 5.05 12.26 5.21
CA ARG A 26 5.48 13.20 6.25
C ARG A 26 6.82 13.88 5.99
N VAL A 27 7.35 13.77 4.77
CA VAL A 27 8.59 14.48 4.39
C VAL A 27 8.48 16.01 4.60
N SER A 28 7.26 16.55 4.55
CA SER A 28 6.95 17.96 4.83
C SER A 28 6.70 18.27 6.32
N ALA A 29 6.66 17.25 7.19
CA ALA A 29 6.39 17.35 8.63
C ALA A 29 7.45 16.59 9.46
N PRO A 30 8.73 17.04 9.44
CA PRO A 30 9.88 16.27 9.94
C PRO A 30 9.81 15.91 11.43
N LYS A 31 9.13 16.72 12.26
CA LYS A 31 8.96 16.44 13.69
C LYS A 31 8.09 15.21 13.99
N ASN A 32 7.23 14.81 13.04
CA ASN A 32 6.31 13.68 13.17
C ASN A 32 6.69 12.53 12.24
N GLN A 33 7.84 12.58 11.58
CA GLN A 33 8.20 11.70 10.47
C GLN A 33 8.19 10.21 10.87
N ASP A 34 8.61 9.89 12.09
CA ASP A 34 8.74 8.51 12.59
C ASP A 34 7.57 8.05 13.48
N ASN A 35 6.51 8.86 13.64
CA ASN A 35 5.39 8.52 14.53
C ASN A 35 4.42 7.49 13.89
N MET A 36 4.67 6.20 14.07
CA MET A 36 3.80 5.16 13.53
C MET A 36 2.45 5.00 14.26
N GLU A 37 2.30 5.52 15.50
CA GLU A 37 1.05 5.40 16.28
C GLU A 37 -0.16 6.01 15.57
N THR A 38 0.07 7.06 14.78
CA THR A 38 -0.96 7.80 14.05
C THR A 38 -1.03 7.45 12.56
N ALA A 39 -0.23 6.48 12.10
CA ALA A 39 -0.18 6.05 10.69
C ALA A 39 -1.57 5.69 10.12
N PRO A 40 -2.43 4.90 10.80
CA PRO A 40 -3.75 4.55 10.25
C PRO A 40 -4.66 5.77 10.00
N LYS A 41 -4.58 6.80 10.85
CA LYS A 41 -5.34 8.05 10.68
C LYS A 41 -4.82 8.84 9.49
N LEU A 42 -3.50 8.90 9.31
CA LEU A 42 -2.87 9.57 8.18
C LEU A 42 -3.25 8.90 6.85
N LEU A 43 -3.10 7.58 6.74
CA LEU A 43 -3.42 6.84 5.50
C LEU A 43 -4.89 7.05 5.10
N ARG A 44 -5.81 6.98 6.06
CA ARG A 44 -7.24 7.29 5.83
C ARG A 44 -7.45 8.73 5.34
N TYR A 45 -6.73 9.70 5.91
CA TYR A 45 -6.82 11.10 5.48
C TYR A 45 -6.31 11.28 4.04
N LEU A 46 -5.17 10.68 3.69
CA LEU A 46 -4.60 10.76 2.34
C LEU A 46 -5.56 10.19 1.30
N ILE A 47 -6.16 9.03 1.56
CA ILE A 47 -7.19 8.43 0.69
C ILE A 47 -8.40 9.36 0.55
N LYS A 48 -8.89 9.92 1.67
CA LYS A 48 -10.04 10.84 1.67
C LYS A 48 -9.77 12.11 0.86
N GLN A 49 -8.56 12.64 0.91
CA GLN A 49 -8.14 13.83 0.17
C GLN A 49 -7.57 13.50 -1.22
N LYS A 50 -7.54 12.22 -1.63
CA LYS A 50 -6.99 11.77 -2.92
C LYS A 50 -5.50 12.10 -3.11
N HIS A 51 -4.73 12.13 -2.02
CA HIS A 51 -3.28 12.28 -2.06
C HIS A 51 -2.65 10.91 -2.37
N TRP A 52 -2.56 10.58 -3.67
CA TRP A 52 -2.13 9.26 -4.12
C TRP A 52 -0.62 9.11 -4.25
N SER A 53 0.13 10.19 -4.45
CA SER A 53 1.58 10.13 -4.70
C SER A 53 2.39 9.39 -3.61
N PRO A 54 2.05 9.40 -2.30
CA PRO A 54 2.76 8.56 -1.34
C PRO A 54 2.53 7.05 -1.55
N PHE A 55 1.35 6.65 -2.03
CA PHE A 55 1.00 5.25 -2.29
C PHE A 55 1.67 4.71 -3.55
N GLU A 56 2.04 5.57 -4.50
CA GLU A 56 2.77 5.22 -5.72
C GLU A 56 4.21 4.77 -5.44
N MET A 57 4.73 5.02 -4.23
CA MET A 57 6.07 4.58 -3.82
C MET A 57 6.15 3.08 -3.53
N ALA A 58 5.01 2.43 -3.27
CA ALA A 58 4.95 1.00 -2.97
C ALA A 58 4.36 0.21 -4.14
N SER A 59 4.85 -1.02 -4.33
CA SER A 59 4.34 -1.94 -5.34
C SER A 59 4.14 -3.35 -4.78
N MET A 60 3.21 -4.07 -5.40
CA MET A 60 2.92 -5.48 -5.10
C MET A 60 2.67 -6.23 -6.40
N CYS A 61 3.13 -7.48 -6.44
CA CYS A 61 2.95 -8.40 -7.56
C CYS A 61 2.08 -9.57 -7.12
N LEU A 62 0.97 -9.77 -7.84
CA LEU A 62 0.03 -10.85 -7.64
C LEU A 62 0.04 -11.79 -8.84
N GLU A 63 0.17 -13.09 -8.58
CA GLU A 63 -0.15 -14.14 -9.54
C GLU A 63 -1.65 -14.42 -9.43
N ILE A 64 -2.37 -14.24 -10.54
CA ILE A 64 -3.82 -14.45 -10.62
C ILE A 64 -4.08 -15.52 -11.68
N ASN A 65 -4.60 -16.67 -11.25
CA ASN A 65 -5.06 -17.71 -12.16
C ASN A 65 -6.57 -17.55 -12.35
N THR A 66 -7.00 -17.21 -13.56
CA THR A 66 -8.40 -17.05 -13.94
C THR A 66 -8.64 -17.63 -15.34
N THR A 67 -9.91 -17.87 -15.69
CA THR A 67 -10.31 -18.17 -17.07
C THR A 67 -10.10 -16.94 -17.97
N LYS A 68 -9.80 -17.18 -19.26
CA LYS A 68 -9.67 -16.14 -20.29
C LYS A 68 -11.00 -15.49 -20.64
#